data_AF-A0A7V9GQ47-F1
#
_entry.id   AF-A0A7V9GQ47-F1
#
_cell.length_a   1.000
_cell.length_b   1.000
_cell.length_c   1.000
_cell.angle_alpha   90.00
_cell.angle_beta   90.00
_cell.angle_gamma   90.00
#
_symmetry.space_group_name_H-M   'P 1'
#
loop_
_entity.id
_entity.type
_entity.pdbx_description
1 polymer ?
#
loop_
_entity_poly.entity_id
_entity_poly.type
_entity_poly.pdbx_seq_one_letter_code
_entity_poly.pdbx_strand_id
1 'polypeptide(L)'
;MKQKQHIDKQVEDTLNSLDGLQKASPGPYFFTRVHARLNRKQKDVWEQTLSFLLRPAVLAASVLAIILVDIIALTNLKSTENSQVAIEQAQVFSEEYDFSIATIYDYSKPDNK
;
A
#
# COMPACT_ATOMS: atom_id res chain seq x y z
N MET A 1 20.89 -42.11 -70.87
CA MET A 1 21.05 -40.64 -71.01
C MET A 1 19.76 -39.85 -70.73
N LYS A 2 18.55 -40.34 -71.07
CA LYS A 2 17.28 -39.61 -70.86
C LYS A 2 16.89 -39.32 -69.40
N GLN A 3 17.29 -40.17 -68.45
CA GLN A 3 16.86 -40.05 -67.05
C GLN A 3 17.59 -38.93 -66.28
N LYS A 4 18.87 -38.68 -66.59
CA LYS A 4 19.65 -37.60 -65.97
C LYS A 4 19.08 -36.23 -66.32
N GLN A 5 18.75 -36.02 -67.59
CA GLN A 5 18.13 -34.78 -68.06
C GLN A 5 16.76 -34.49 -67.43
N HIS A 6 16.03 -35.52 -66.99
CA HIS A 6 14.76 -35.33 -66.31
C HIS A 6 14.94 -34.83 -64.87
N ILE A 7 15.96 -35.33 -64.17
CA ILE A 7 16.31 -34.87 -62.82
C ILE A 7 16.82 -33.43 -62.87
N ASP A 8 17.71 -33.11 -63.81
CA ASP A 8 18.25 -31.76 -63.97
C ASP A 8 17.12 -30.74 -64.22
N LYS A 9 16.13 -31.12 -65.04
CA LYS A 9 14.96 -30.28 -65.31
C LYS A 9 14.08 -30.08 -64.08
N GLN A 10 13.84 -31.12 -63.29
CA GLN A 10 13.06 -31.02 -62.04
C GLN A 10 13.76 -30.17 -60.99
N VAL A 11 15.09 -30.24 -60.91
CA VAL A 11 15.90 -29.39 -60.04
C VAL A 11 15.77 -27.93 -60.46
N GLU A 12 15.92 -27.65 -61.76
CA GLU A 12 15.76 -26.31 -62.33
C GLU A 12 14.36 -25.74 -62.09
N ASP A 13 13.31 -26.54 -62.29
CA ASP A 13 11.91 -26.17 -62.04
C ASP A 13 11.66 -25.87 -60.56
N THR A 14 12.31 -26.62 -59.66
CA THR A 14 12.21 -26.40 -58.21
C THR A 14 12.91 -25.11 -57.79
N LEU A 15 14.10 -24.84 -58.34
CA LEU A 15 14.83 -23.60 -58.08
C LEU A 15 14.06 -22.39 -58.60
N ASN A 16 13.49 -22.47 -59.81
CA ASN A 16 12.64 -21.42 -60.38
C ASN A 16 11.36 -21.17 -59.56
N SER A 17 10.83 -22.19 -58.88
CA SER A 17 9.65 -22.01 -58.00
C SER A 17 9.93 -21.20 -56.73
N LEU A 18 11.20 -21.11 -56.32
CA LEU A 18 11.63 -20.42 -55.11
C LEU A 18 11.95 -18.93 -55.34
N ASP A 19 12.25 -18.53 -56.58
CA ASP A 19 12.63 -17.15 -56.94
C ASP A 19 11.50 -16.11 -56.78
N GLY A 20 10.25 -16.56 -56.70
CA GLY A 20 9.08 -15.70 -56.47
C GLY A 20 8.69 -15.49 -55.01
N LEU A 21 9.41 -16.12 -54.06
CA LEU A 21 9.05 -16.06 -52.65
C LEU A 21 9.42 -14.72 -52.03
N GLN A 22 8.49 -13.78 -52.10
CA GLN A 22 8.60 -12.53 -51.37
C GLN A 22 8.42 -12.76 -49.87
N LYS A 23 9.27 -12.14 -49.06
CA LYS A 23 9.16 -12.16 -47.59
C LYS A 23 7.73 -11.79 -47.18
N ALA A 24 7.04 -12.70 -46.50
CA ALA A 24 5.68 -12.46 -46.01
C ALA A 24 5.70 -11.24 -45.07
N SER A 25 5.22 -10.10 -45.55
CA SER A 25 5.06 -8.91 -44.72
C SER A 25 3.76 -9.05 -43.92
N PRO A 26 3.74 -8.62 -42.66
CA PRO A 26 2.51 -8.63 -41.89
C PRO A 26 1.46 -7.77 -42.60
N GLY A 27 0.23 -8.29 -42.69
CA GLY A 27 -0.89 -7.55 -43.26
C GLY A 27 -1.13 -6.21 -42.53
N PRO A 28 -1.78 -5.25 -43.18
CA PRO A 28 -2.06 -3.94 -42.58
C PRO A 28 -2.74 -4.09 -41.21
N TYR A 29 -2.40 -3.20 -40.28
CA TYR A 29 -2.88 -3.19 -38.88
C TYR A 29 -2.52 -4.42 -38.03
N PHE A 30 -1.57 -5.26 -38.46
CA PHE A 30 -1.05 -6.34 -37.60
C PHE A 30 -0.45 -5.78 -36.30
N PHE A 31 0.38 -4.74 -36.42
CA PHE A 31 1.00 -4.07 -35.28
C PHE A 31 -0.03 -3.56 -34.26
N THR A 32 -1.07 -2.86 -34.74
CA THR A 32 -2.14 -2.33 -33.88
C THR A 32 -2.90 -3.45 -33.16
N ARG A 33 -3.20 -4.56 -33.84
CA ARG A 33 -3.91 -5.71 -33.23
C ARG A 33 -3.07 -6.40 -32.16
N VAL A 34 -1.77 -6.57 -32.39
CA VAL A 34 -0.84 -7.14 -31.41
C VAL A 34 -0.73 -6.22 -30.20
N HIS A 35 -0.52 -4.93 -30.43
CA HIS A 35 -0.40 -3.92 -29.38
C HIS A 35 -1.68 -3.81 -28.53
N ALA A 36 -2.86 -3.84 -29.16
CA ALA A 36 -4.13 -3.83 -28.46
C ALA A 36 -4.34 -5.07 -27.56
N ARG A 37 -3.91 -6.26 -28.02
CA ARG A 37 -3.98 -7.49 -27.21
C ARG A 37 -3.00 -7.48 -26.04
N LEU A 38 -1.81 -6.90 -26.22
CA LEU A 38 -0.81 -6.77 -25.16
C LEU A 38 -1.29 -5.81 -24.06
N ASN A 39 -1.80 -4.65 -24.45
CA ASN A 39 -2.27 -3.61 -23.51
C ASN A 39 -3.56 -3.99 -22.79
N ARG A 40 -4.46 -4.77 -23.41
CA ARG A 40 -5.68 -5.26 -22.74
C ARG A 40 -5.37 -6.07 -21.49
N LYS A 41 -4.34 -6.92 -21.51
CA LYS A 41 -3.96 -7.76 -20.36
C LYS A 41 -3.38 -6.96 -19.21
N GLN A 42 -2.64 -5.89 -19.49
CA GLN A 42 -2.09 -5.03 -18.44
C GLN A 42 -3.14 -4.13 -17.81
N LYS A 43 -4.12 -3.68 -18.61
CA LYS A 43 -5.21 -2.84 -18.11
C LYS A 43 -6.17 -3.58 -17.20
N ASP A 44 -6.50 -4.85 -17.47
CA ASP A 44 -7.55 -5.56 -16.72
C ASP A 44 -7.28 -5.62 -15.21
N VAL A 45 -6.03 -5.89 -14.80
CA VAL A 45 -5.67 -6.01 -13.37
C VAL A 45 -5.61 -4.64 -12.69
N TRP A 46 -5.06 -3.62 -13.35
CA TRP A 46 -4.96 -2.27 -12.81
C TRP A 46 -6.30 -1.54 -12.81
N GLU A 47 -7.11 -1.72 -13.86
CA GLU A 47 -8.47 -1.16 -13.93
C GLU A 47 -9.39 -1.84 -12.92
N GLN A 48 -9.22 -3.14 -12.61
CA GLN A 48 -10.01 -3.80 -11.57
C GLN A 48 -9.65 -3.31 -10.17
N THR A 49 -8.37 -3.10 -9.85
CA THR A 49 -7.95 -2.55 -8.56
C THR A 49 -8.31 -1.08 -8.42
N LEU A 50 -8.15 -0.26 -9.48
CA LEU A 50 -8.61 1.14 -9.48
C LEU A 50 -10.13 1.23 -9.40
N SER A 51 -10.87 0.41 -10.14
CA SER A 51 -12.33 0.35 -10.09
C SER A 51 -12.81 0.01 -8.68
N PHE A 52 -12.11 -0.89 -7.97
CA PHE A 52 -12.43 -1.21 -6.59
C PHE A 52 -12.17 -0.02 -5.65
N LEU A 53 -11.04 0.70 -5.80
CA LEU A 53 -10.73 1.91 -5.03
C LEU A 53 -11.68 3.08 -5.33
N LEU A 54 -12.15 3.20 -6.56
CA LEU A 54 -13.07 4.24 -7.03
C LEU A 54 -14.54 3.94 -6.70
N ARG A 55 -14.84 2.80 -6.06
CA ARG A 55 -16.19 2.55 -5.56
C ARG A 55 -16.52 3.58 -4.47
N PRO A 56 -17.66 4.29 -4.55
CA PRO A 56 -18.03 5.33 -3.58
C PRO A 56 -18.09 4.79 -2.14
N ALA A 57 -18.40 3.50 -1.96
CA ALA A 57 -18.36 2.83 -0.67
C ALA A 57 -16.95 2.68 -0.08
N VAL A 58 -15.94 2.42 -0.91
CA VAL A 58 -14.54 2.24 -0.46
C VAL A 58 -13.91 3.58 -0.09
N LEU A 59 -14.22 4.65 -0.84
CA LEU A 59 -13.83 6.01 -0.48
C LEU A 59 -14.45 6.47 0.84
N ALA A 60 -15.74 6.20 1.05
CA ALA A 60 -16.39 6.52 2.33
C ALA A 60 -15.75 5.75 3.49
N ALA A 61 -15.45 4.46 3.30
CA ALA A 61 -14.78 3.63 4.30
C ALA A 61 -13.35 4.11 4.59
N SER A 62 -12.58 4.54 3.59
CA SER A 62 -11.22 5.04 3.80
C SER A 62 -11.20 6.37 4.55
N VAL A 63 -12.11 7.29 4.23
CA VAL A 63 -12.27 8.55 4.96
C VAL A 63 -12.67 8.29 6.41
N LEU A 64 -13.63 7.38 6.65
CA LEU A 64 -14.00 6.97 8.01
C LEU A 64 -12.84 6.35 8.78
N ALA A 65 -12.02 5.52 8.12
CA ALA A 65 -10.85 4.91 8.74
C ALA A 65 -9.82 5.96 9.16
N ILE A 66 -9.55 6.97 8.32
CA ILE A 66 -8.65 8.08 8.65
C ILE A 66 -9.16 8.84 9.89
N ILE A 67 -10.45 9.20 9.90
CA ILE A 67 -11.07 9.90 11.02
C ILE A 67 -10.96 9.09 12.33
N LEU A 68 -11.16 7.78 12.27
CA LEU A 68 -11.02 6.91 13.45
C LEU A 68 -9.60 6.89 13.98
N VAL A 69 -8.60 6.82 13.09
CA VAL A 69 -7.18 6.87 13.49
C VAL A 69 -6.86 8.18 14.18
N ASP A 70 -7.33 9.30 13.64
CA ASP A 70 -7.12 10.63 14.24
C ASP A 70 -7.78 10.75 15.63
N ILE A 71 -9.00 10.24 15.79
CA ILE A 71 -9.68 10.21 17.09
C ILE A 71 -8.91 9.36 18.11
N ILE A 72 -8.43 8.19 17.70
CA ILE A 72 -7.64 7.29 18.57
C ILE A 72 -6.32 7.96 18.95
N ALA A 73 -5.65 8.63 18.03
CA ALA A 73 -4.44 9.37 18.34
C ALA A 73 -4.72 10.44 19.41
N LEU A 74 -5.75 11.26 19.20
CA LEU A 74 -6.14 12.32 20.15
C LEU A 74 -6.50 11.79 21.54
N THR A 75 -7.20 10.66 21.65
CA THR A 75 -7.55 10.10 22.96
C THR A 75 -6.34 9.52 23.70
N ASN A 76 -5.39 8.93 23.00
CA ASN A 76 -4.14 8.46 23.59
C ASN A 76 -3.29 9.63 24.10
N LEU A 77 -3.12 10.69 23.30
CA LEU A 77 -2.40 11.90 23.71
C LEU A 77 -3.05 12.57 24.95
N LYS A 78 -4.37 12.71 24.95
CA LYS A 78 -5.10 13.34 26.06
C LYS A 78 -5.09 12.51 27.34
N SER A 79 -5.03 11.18 27.23
CA SER A 79 -4.93 10.29 28.39
C SER A 79 -3.57 10.40 29.08
N THR A 80 -2.50 10.62 28.30
CA THR A 80 -1.16 10.89 28.83
C THR A 80 -1.10 12.25 29.53
N GLU A 81 -1.63 13.32 28.90
CA GLU A 81 -1.63 14.66 29.51
C GLU A 81 -2.46 14.73 30.78
N ASN A 82 -3.68 14.17 30.80
CA ASN A 82 -4.52 14.19 32.01
C ASN A 82 -3.93 13.39 33.18
N SER A 83 -3.23 12.29 32.89
CA SER A 83 -2.57 11.50 33.93
C SER A 83 -1.39 12.25 34.53
N GLN A 84 -0.61 12.95 33.69
CA GLN A 84 0.53 13.73 34.13
C GLN A 84 0.10 14.96 34.94
N VAL A 85 -0.94 15.67 34.49
CA VAL A 85 -1.52 16.82 35.21
C VAL A 85 -2.17 16.42 36.55
N ALA A 86 -2.78 15.22 36.64
CA ALA A 86 -3.33 14.72 37.90
C ALA A 86 -2.23 14.29 38.90
N ILE A 87 -1.13 13.71 38.42
CA ILE A 87 0.02 13.34 39.24
C ILE A 87 0.74 14.59 39.75
N GLU A 88 0.99 15.58 38.88
CA GLU A 88 1.63 16.85 39.26
C GLU A 88 0.80 17.63 40.30
N GLN A 89 -0.54 17.68 40.14
CA GLN A 89 -1.42 18.31 41.14
C GLN A 89 -1.47 17.55 42.46
N ALA A 90 -1.42 16.21 42.44
CA ALA A 90 -1.37 15.39 43.65
C ALA A 90 -0.03 15.51 44.39
N GLN A 91 1.08 15.70 43.67
CA GLN A 91 2.41 15.93 44.26
C GLN A 91 2.51 17.31 44.90
N VAL A 92 2.06 18.37 44.23
CA VAL A 92 2.04 19.74 44.78
C VAL A 92 1.14 19.81 46.03
N PHE A 93 -0.02 19.14 46.01
CA PHE A 93 -0.90 19.06 47.17
C PHE A 93 -0.27 18.28 48.34
N SER A 94 0.52 17.22 48.06
CA SER A 94 1.18 16.45 49.12
C SER A 94 2.34 17.22 49.75
N GLU A 95 3.14 17.95 48.96
CA GLU A 95 4.27 18.76 49.45
C GLU A 95 3.82 19.95 50.32
N GLU A 96 2.67 20.57 50.00
CA GLU A 96 2.12 21.69 50.79
C GLU A 96 1.60 21.24 52.17
N TYR A 97 1.06 20.03 52.28
CA TYR A 97 0.49 19.51 53.53
C TYR A 97 1.53 18.81 54.43
N ASP A 98 2.59 18.22 53.86
CA ASP A 98 3.62 17.51 54.63
C ASP A 98 4.52 18.46 55.45
N PHE A 99 4.59 19.76 55.11
CA PHE A 99 5.37 20.75 55.88
C PHE A 99 4.66 21.24 57.16
N SER A 100 3.35 21.04 57.30
CA SER A 100 2.56 21.61 58.41
C SER A 100 2.28 20.66 59.57
N ILE A 101 2.51 19.34 59.41
CA ILE A 101 2.22 18.34 60.46
C ILE A 101 3.46 17.97 61.29
N ALA A 102 4.67 18.22 60.78
CA ALA A 102 5.92 17.80 61.42
C ALA A 102 6.28 18.53 62.74
N THR A 103 5.54 19.57 63.19
CA THR A 103 5.94 20.36 64.37
C THR A 103 4.88 20.58 65.47
N ILE A 104 3.73 19.89 65.47
CA ILE A 104 2.62 20.26 66.41
C ILE A 104 2.43 19.34 67.63
N TYR A 105 3.16 18.23 67.77
CA TYR A 105 3.09 17.42 69.00
C TYR A 105 4.46 17.19 69.65
N ASP A 106 4.99 18.24 70.26
CA ASP A 106 5.83 18.11 71.46
C ASP A 106 5.04 18.62 72.67
N TYR A 107 4.26 17.73 73.29
CA TYR A 107 3.63 18.02 74.58
C TYR A 107 4.41 17.28 75.66
N SER A 108 5.30 18.04 76.28
CA SER A 108 6.06 17.71 77.47
C SER A 108 5.21 17.00 78.53
N LYS A 109 5.74 15.86 78.98
CA LYS A 109 5.33 15.07 80.13
C LYS A 109 5.25 15.90 81.42
N PRO A 110 4.19 15.76 82.25
CA PRO A 110 4.31 15.98 83.67
C PRO A 110 4.17 14.66 84.42
N ASP A 111 5.24 14.30 85.14
CA ASP A 111 5.21 13.26 86.17
C ASP A 111 4.20 13.66 87.27
N ASN A 112 3.36 12.73 87.70
CA ASN A 112 2.76 12.79 89.03
C ASN A 112 2.65 11.38 89.65
N LYS A 113 2.98 11.36 90.94
CA LYS A 113 3.20 10.23 91.83
C LYS A 113 1.97 9.36 92.08
#